data_AF-A0A6L3Y5K4-F1
#
_entry.id   AF-A0A6L3Y5K4-F1
#
_cell.length_a   1.000
_cell.length_b   1.000
_cell.length_c   1.000
_cell.angle_alpha   90.00
_cell.angle_beta   90.00
_cell.angle_gamma   90.00
#
_symmetry.space_group_name_H-M   'P 1'
#
loop_
_entity.id
_entity.type
_entity.pdbx_description
1 polymer ?
#
loop_
_entity_poly.entity_id
_entity_poly.type
_entity_poly.pdbx_seq_one_letter_code
_entity_poly.pdbx_strand_id
1 'polypeptide(L)' 'MSKRRQIEVYDTPSGMGGTFTVEIVAHLDHERVKVRVWYGRATPQGWECWNEWDGYRFETKQAELRNRRMMPLYK' A
#
# COMPACT_ATOMS: atom_id res chain seq x y z
N MET A 1 22.17 -0.11 0.00
CA MET A 1 20.79 -0.20 -0.55
C MET A 1 20.12 1.15 -0.39
N SER A 2 19.66 1.78 -1.48
CA SER A 2 18.98 3.07 -1.39
C SER A 2 17.62 2.88 -0.72
N LYS A 3 17.39 3.51 0.44
CA LYS A 3 16.08 3.45 1.13
C LYS A 3 15.06 4.20 0.27
N ARG A 4 13.96 3.53 -0.13
CA ARG A 4 12.86 4.16 -0.87
C ARG A 4 12.29 5.32 -0.03
N ARG A 5 12.33 6.54 -0.55
CA ARG A 5 11.83 7.74 0.16
C ARG A 5 10.33 7.95 0.03
N GLN A 6 9.77 7.48 -1.07
CA GLN A 6 8.35 7.53 -1.38
C GLN A 6 7.99 6.30 -2.22
N ILE A 7 6.71 5.97 -2.24
CA ILE A 7 6.16 4.84 -2.97
C ILE A 7 4.84 5.24 -3.62
N GLU A 8 4.52 4.58 -4.72
CA GLU A 8 3.20 4.72 -5.32
C GLU A 8 2.20 3.85 -4.58
N VAL A 9 1.10 4.44 -4.15
CA VAL A 9 0.03 3.76 -3.43
C VAL A 9 -1.33 4.04 -4.03
N TYR A 10 -2.25 3.15 -3.68
CA TYR A 10 -3.65 3.14 -4.10
C TYR A 10 -4.51 2.89 -2.88
N ASP A 11 -5.77 3.31 -2.94
CA ASP A 11 -6.79 2.90 -1.97
C ASP A 11 -7.59 1.72 -2.53
N THR A 12 -7.91 0.76 -1.65
CA THR A 12 -8.76 -0.39 -1.97
C THR A 12 -9.75 -0.62 -0.82
N PRO A 13 -11.00 -1.07 -1.08
CA PRO A 13 -11.92 -1.44 -0.01
C PRO A 13 -11.32 -2.52 0.91
N SER A 14 -11.48 -2.36 2.23
CA SER A 14 -11.00 -3.35 3.21
C SER A 14 -11.97 -4.50 3.46
N GLY A 15 -13.20 -4.42 2.92
CA GLY A 15 -14.29 -5.35 3.20
C GLY A 15 -14.91 -5.20 4.61
N MET A 16 -14.34 -4.37 5.48
CA MET A 16 -14.76 -4.13 6.87
C MET A 16 -15.31 -2.72 7.09
N GLY A 17 -15.84 -2.08 6.04
CA GLY A 17 -16.35 -0.71 6.10
C GLY A 17 -15.28 0.39 6.04
N GLY A 18 -14.05 0.07 5.63
CA GLY A 18 -12.96 1.04 5.46
C GLY A 18 -12.19 0.86 4.14
N THR A 19 -11.06 1.57 4.03
CA THR A 19 -10.13 1.43 2.91
C THR A 19 -8.73 1.12 3.41
N PHE A 20 -7.99 0.31 2.66
CA PHE A 20 -6.56 0.14 2.84
C PHE A 20 -5.81 0.98 1.83
N THR A 21 -4.72 1.60 2.28
CA THR A 21 -3.69 2.13 1.40
C THR A 21 -2.71 1.01 1.06
N VAL A 22 -2.45 0.77 -0.22
CA VAL A 22 -1.67 -0.38 -0.70
C VAL A 22 -0.68 -0.01 -1.79
N GLU A 23 0.47 -0.68 -1.86
CA GLU A 23 1.36 -0.66 -3.03
C GLU A 23 1.13 -1.94 -3.87
N ILE A 24 1.22 -1.83 -5.19
CA ILE A 24 1.28 -3.01 -6.07
C ILE A 24 2.68 -3.61 -5.95
N VAL A 25 2.78 -4.88 -5.56
CA VAL A 25 4.06 -5.61 -5.44
C VAL A 25 4.29 -6.59 -6.58
N ALA A 26 3.23 -7.02 -7.28
CA ALA A 26 3.33 -7.84 -8.49
C ALA A 26 2.06 -7.72 -9.34
N HIS A 27 2.21 -7.79 -10.66
CA HIS A 27 1.11 -8.05 -11.58
C HIS A 27 1.03 -9.57 -11.80
N LEU A 28 -0.15 -10.15 -11.59
CA LEU A 28 -0.37 -11.60 -11.74
C LEU A 28 -0.88 -11.93 -13.14
N ASP A 29 -1.80 -11.10 -13.64
CA ASP A 29 -2.36 -11.17 -14.99
C ASP A 29 -2.85 -9.77 -15.44
N HIS A 30 -3.65 -9.70 -16.50
CA HIS A 30 -4.17 -8.44 -17.05
C HIS A 30 -5.16 -7.71 -16.13
N GLU A 31 -5.76 -8.41 -15.17
CA GLU A 31 -6.81 -7.87 -14.30
C GLU A 31 -6.43 -7.94 -12.81
N ARG A 32 -5.53 -8.83 -12.42
CA ARG A 32 -5.20 -9.13 -11.02
C ARG A 32 -3.81 -8.67 -10.65
N VAL A 33 -3.74 -8.08 -9.46
CA VAL A 33 -2.50 -7.60 -8.85
C VAL A 33 -2.38 -8.13 -7.43
N LYS A 34 -1.14 -8.36 -7.02
CA LYS A 34 -0.80 -8.60 -5.61
C LYS A 34 -0.40 -7.28 -4.99
N VAL A 35 -0.97 -6.97 -3.84
CA VAL A 35 -0.76 -5.70 -3.15
C VAL A 35 -0.20 -5.90 -1.74
N ARG A 36 0.49 -4.90 -1.20
CA ARG A 36 0.96 -4.83 0.20
C ARG A 36 0.30 -3.63 0.89
N VAL A 37 -0.36 -3.85 2.02
CA VAL A 37 -0.95 -2.81 2.86
C VAL A 37 0.13 -1.95 3.50
N TRP A 38 -0.07 -0.64 3.48
CA TRP A 38 0.67 0.36 4.23
C TRP A 38 -0.22 0.91 5.32
N TYR A 39 0.12 0.59 6.57
CA TYR A 39 -0.65 1.05 7.74
C TYR A 39 0.31 1.59 8.79
N GLY A 40 0.25 2.89 9.02
CA GLY A 40 1.30 3.58 9.75
C GLY A 40 1.44 5.03 9.32
N ARG A 41 2.59 5.63 9.65
CA ARG A 41 2.90 7.01 9.27
C ARG A 41 4.37 7.21 8.91
N ALA A 42 4.63 8.19 8.05
CA ALA A 42 5.96 8.68 7.79
C ALA A 42 6.51 9.48 8.99
N THR A 43 7.75 9.20 9.39
CA THR A 43 8.49 9.92 10.44
C THR A 43 9.86 10.34 9.91
N PRO A 44 10.59 11.25 10.59
CA PRO A 44 11.97 11.58 10.21
C PRO A 44 12.92 10.37 10.21
N GLN A 45 12.61 9.31 10.95
CA GLN A 45 13.41 8.08 11.04
C GLN A 45 12.97 7.01 10.03
N GLY A 46 11.82 7.20 9.37
CA GLY A 46 11.23 6.29 8.40
C GLY A 46 9.76 5.98 8.67
N TRP A 47 9.27 4.92 8.03
CA TRP A 47 7.89 4.48 8.19
C TRP A 47 7.71 3.79 9.54
N GLU A 48 6.81 4.33 10.35
CA GLU A 48 6.38 3.73 11.61
C GLU A 48 5.11 2.92 11.34
N CYS A 49 5.22 1.59 11.38
CA CYS A 49 4.09 0.69 11.19
C CYS A 49 3.14 0.75 12.38
N TRP A 50 1.83 0.73 12.12
CA TRP A 50 0.81 0.56 13.15
C TRP A 50 0.19 -0.82 13.01
N ASN A 51 -0.01 -1.54 14.11
CA ASN A 51 -0.68 -2.84 14.18
C ASN A 51 -0.12 -3.93 13.23
N GLU A 52 -0.80 -5.07 13.17
CA GLU A 52 -0.42 -6.23 12.36
C GLU A 52 -0.77 -6.10 10.86
N TRP A 53 -1.50 -5.05 10.48
CA TRP A 53 -1.96 -4.89 9.10
C TRP A 53 -0.88 -4.35 8.16
N ASP A 54 0.12 -3.62 8.65
CA ASP A 54 1.22 -3.17 7.78
C ASP A 54 2.00 -4.37 7.23
N GLY A 55 2.20 -4.39 5.92
CA GLY A 55 2.87 -5.50 5.26
C GLY A 55 1.96 -6.68 4.92
N TYR A 56 0.69 -6.68 5.34
CA TYR A 56 -0.29 -7.67 4.88
C TYR A 56 -0.39 -7.66 3.36
N ARG A 57 -0.45 -8.85 2.75
CA ARG A 57 -0.49 -9.00 1.29
C ARG A 57 -1.68 -9.84 0.87
N PHE A 58 -2.36 -9.38 -0.17
CA PHE A 58 -3.49 -10.09 -0.76
C PHE A 58 -3.59 -9.78 -2.26
N GLU A 59 -4.49 -10.50 -2.92
CA GLU A 59 -4.78 -10.33 -4.35
C GLU A 59 -6.09 -9.57 -4.53
N THR A 60 -6.10 -8.65 -5.48
CA THR A 60 -7.29 -7.86 -5.82
C THR A 60 -7.28 -7.54 -7.32
N LYS A 61 -8.40 -7.05 -7.82
CA LYS A 61 -8.49 -6.58 -9.21
C LYS A 61 -7.86 -5.20 -9.30
N GLN A 62 -7.07 -4.96 -10.34
CA GLN A 62 -6.50 -3.65 -10.62
C GLN A 62 -7.60 -2.57 -10.76
N ALA A 63 -8.78 -2.94 -11.27
CA ALA A 63 -9.94 -2.05 -11.39
C ALA A 63 -10.54 -1.61 -10.03
N GLU A 64 -10.23 -2.28 -8.93
CA GLU A 64 -10.69 -1.90 -7.58
C GLU A 64 -9.77 -0.86 -6.93
N LEU A 65 -8.55 -0.68 -7.46
CA LEU A 65 -7.59 0.30 -6.97
C LEU A 65 -7.98 1.71 -7.39
N ARG A 66 -8.01 2.62 -6.42
CA ARG A 66 -8.41 4.02 -6.60
C ARG A 66 -7.35 4.97 -6.02
N ASN A 67 -7.52 6.27 -6.23
CA ASN A 67 -6.72 7.32 -5.59
C ASN A 67 -5.19 7.11 -5.66
N ARG A 68 -4.69 6.84 -6.88
CA ARG A 68 -3.26 6.72 -7.17
C ARG A 68 -2.52 7.97 -6.69
N ARG A 69 -1.58 7.80 -5.77
CA ARG A 69 -0.75 8.90 -5.24
C ARG A 69 0.63 8.42 -4.82
N MET A 70 1.57 9.35 -4.73
CA MET A 70 2.86 9.10 -4.08
C MET A 70 2.74 9.31 -2.58
N MET A 71 3.08 8.30 -1.78
CA MET A 71 3.13 8.38 -0.32
C MET A 71 4.59 8.48 0.14
N PRO A 72 4.95 9.50 0.93
CA PRO A 72 6.27 9.58 1.53
C PRO A 72 6.42 8.50 2.61
N LEU A 73 7.62 7.91 2.72
CA LEU A 73 8.00 7.01 3.80
C LEU A 73 8.82 7.70 4.89
N TYR A 74 9.20 8.97 4.66
CA TYR A 74 9.95 9.84 5.57
C TYR A 74 9.32 11.23 5.51
N LYS A 75 9.38 11.98 6.62
CA LYS A 75 9.03 13.42 6.61
C LYS A 75 10.19 14.28 6.11
#